data_AF-A0A947E7S0-F1
#
_entry.id   AF-A0A947E7S0-F1
#
_cell.length_a   1.000
_cell.length_b   1.000
_cell.length_c   1.000
_cell.angle_alpha   90.00
_cell.angle_beta   90.00
_cell.angle_gamma   90.00
#
_symmetry.space_group_name_H-M   'P 1'
#
loop_
_entity.id
_entity.type
_entity.pdbx_description
1 polymer ?
#
loop_
_entity_poly.entity_id
_entity_poly.type
_entity_poly.pdbx_seq_one_letter_code
_entity_poly.pdbx_strand_id
1 'polypeptide(L)'
;QAAGAAVLLVRQDAETRDIVALDIACGLLTARGARTSHAAVVARQLGKVCLVGCETLSIDTVRRCVKLGELELAEGEVLTLDGHSGAIYRGAARTVSEAPADLLVRLAALRGGAETHRSR
;
A
#
# COMPACT_ATOMS: atom_id res chain seq x y z
N GLN A 1 -9.61 -16.17 -15.87
CA GLN A 1 -8.42 -15.30 -15.82
C GLN A 1 -8.93 -13.88 -15.64
N ALA A 2 -8.80 -13.30 -14.44
CA ALA A 2 -9.21 -11.91 -14.18
C ALA A 2 -7.96 -11.04 -14.35
N ALA A 3 -7.96 -10.19 -15.37
CA ALA A 3 -6.87 -9.28 -15.65
C ALA A 3 -6.69 -8.30 -14.47
N GLY A 4 -5.57 -8.40 -13.75
CA GLY A 4 -4.83 -7.27 -13.14
C GLY A 4 -5.59 -6.19 -12.35
N ALA A 5 -6.77 -6.48 -11.79
CA ALA A 5 -7.48 -5.48 -10.99
C ALA A 5 -6.68 -5.12 -9.74
N ALA A 6 -6.49 -3.83 -9.49
CA ALA A 6 -5.88 -3.35 -8.25
C ALA A 6 -6.86 -3.58 -7.10
N VAL A 7 -6.68 -4.67 -6.35
CA VAL A 7 -7.55 -5.06 -5.23
C VAL A 7 -6.95 -4.60 -3.91
N LEU A 8 -7.74 -3.91 -3.09
CA LEU A 8 -7.39 -3.60 -1.70
C LEU A 8 -7.99 -4.64 -0.77
N LEU A 9 -7.15 -5.24 0.08
CA LEU A 9 -7.59 -6.16 1.11
C LEU A 9 -7.95 -5.38 2.37
N VAL A 10 -9.21 -5.47 2.81
CA VAL A 10 -9.70 -4.81 4.03
C VAL A 10 -10.07 -5.87 5.07
N ARG A 11 -9.49 -5.79 6.26
CA ARG A 11 -9.70 -6.74 7.37
C ARG A 11 -9.81 -6.02 8.70
N GLN A 12 -10.43 -6.63 9.71
CA GLN A 12 -10.35 -6.09 11.07
C GLN A 12 -8.95 -6.32 11.65
N ASP A 13 -8.46 -7.54 11.51
CA ASP A 13 -7.15 -8.00 11.94
C ASP A 13 -6.55 -8.84 10.81
N ALA A 14 -5.24 -8.75 10.59
CA ALA A 14 -4.57 -9.56 9.58
C ALA A 14 -3.94 -10.80 10.21
N GLU A 15 -4.13 -11.93 9.55
CA GLU A 15 -3.68 -13.24 10.01
C GLU A 15 -2.71 -13.87 9.01
N THR A 16 -1.93 -14.86 9.43
CA THR A 16 -0.98 -15.58 8.55
C THR A 16 -1.67 -16.20 7.33
N ARG A 17 -2.95 -16.57 7.43
CA ARG A 17 -3.74 -17.08 6.30
C ARG A 17 -4.00 -16.04 5.21
N ASP A 18 -3.90 -14.75 5.53
CA ASP A 18 -4.14 -13.68 4.56
C ASP A 18 -2.94 -13.44 3.62
N ILE A 19 -1.79 -14.11 3.82
CA ILE A 19 -0.57 -13.91 3.01
C ILE A 19 -0.84 -14.10 1.51
N VAL A 20 -1.59 -15.13 1.13
CA VAL A 20 -1.90 -15.41 -0.28
C VAL A 20 -2.80 -14.31 -0.87
N ALA A 21 -3.76 -13.81 -0.08
CA ALA A 21 -4.61 -12.70 -0.51
C ALA A 21 -3.83 -11.38 -0.60
N LEU A 22 -2.88 -11.16 0.31
CA LEU A 22 -2.03 -9.98 0.37
C LEU A 22 -1.03 -9.92 -0.80
N ASP A 23 -0.52 -11.07 -1.25
CA ASP A 23 0.34 -11.17 -2.42
C ASP A 23 -0.36 -10.69 -3.70
N ILE A 24 -1.62 -11.09 -3.85
CA ILE A 24 -2.49 -10.71 -4.97
C ILE A 24 -2.97 -9.25 -4.85
N ALA A 25 -3.21 -8.78 -3.62
CA ALA A 25 -3.68 -7.41 -3.37
C ALA A 25 -2.61 -6.35 -3.71
N CYS A 26 -3.05 -5.14 -4.05
CA CYS A 26 -2.16 -3.99 -4.21
C CYS A 26 -1.87 -3.30 -2.85
N GLY A 27 -2.72 -3.53 -1.84
CA GLY A 27 -2.53 -2.98 -0.50
C GLY A 27 -3.43 -3.63 0.55
N LEU A 28 -3.15 -3.29 1.82
CA LEU A 28 -3.82 -3.78 3.01
C LEU A 28 -4.31 -2.63 3.88
N LEU A 29 -5.53 -2.78 4.40
CA LEU A 29 -6.14 -1.89 5.36
C LEU A 29 -6.65 -2.70 6.54
N THR A 30 -6.16 -2.41 7.75
CA THR A 30 -6.62 -3.08 8.98
C THR A 30 -7.15 -2.10 10.02
N ALA A 31 -8.25 -2.49 10.69
CA ALA A 31 -8.83 -1.71 11.78
C ALA A 31 -7.92 -1.72 13.02
N ARG A 32 -7.31 -2.89 13.27
CA ARG A 32 -6.42 -3.14 14.40
C ARG A 32 -5.01 -3.51 13.93
N GLY A 33 -4.06 -3.36 14.84
CA GLY A 33 -2.67 -3.72 14.64
C GLY A 33 -1.71 -2.54 14.74
N ALA A 34 -0.50 -2.80 15.23
CA ALA A 34 0.56 -1.80 15.34
C ALA A 34 1.41 -1.75 14.07
N ARG A 35 2.20 -0.69 13.92
CA ARG A 35 3.16 -0.52 12.81
C ARG A 35 4.22 -1.63 12.73
N THR A 36 4.45 -2.34 13.83
CA THR A 36 5.38 -3.48 13.99
C THR A 36 4.66 -4.84 14.01
N SER A 37 3.36 -4.88 13.72
CA SER A 37 2.60 -6.13 13.65
C SER A 37 3.05 -7.00 12.48
N HIS A 38 2.74 -8.30 12.55
CA HIS A 38 2.99 -9.27 11.48
C HIS A 38 2.48 -8.77 10.12
N ALA A 39 1.28 -8.19 10.09
CA ALA A 39 0.65 -7.61 8.91
C ALA A 39 1.52 -6.52 8.25
N ALA A 40 2.00 -5.59 9.07
CA ALA A 40 2.77 -4.44 8.62
C ALA A 40 4.18 -4.84 8.17
N VAL A 41 4.76 -5.90 8.75
CA VAL A 41 6.05 -6.45 8.33
C VAL A 41 5.91 -7.18 7.00
N VAL A 42 4.93 -8.08 6.87
CA VAL A 42 4.73 -8.86 5.65
C VAL A 42 4.38 -7.95 4.47
N ALA A 43 3.46 -7.01 4.64
CA ALA A 43 3.11 -6.09 3.56
C ALA A 43 4.30 -5.25 3.08
N ARG A 44 5.20 -4.84 3.99
CA ARG A 44 6.45 -4.15 3.63
C ARG A 44 7.41 -5.07 2.87
N GLN A 45 7.56 -6.32 3.29
CA GLN A 45 8.40 -7.30 2.57
C GLN A 45 7.90 -7.56 1.15
N LEU A 46 6.58 -7.49 0.93
CA LEU A 46 5.94 -7.64 -0.37
C LEU A 46 5.87 -6.32 -1.17
N GLY A 47 6.39 -5.21 -0.64
CA GLY A 47 6.37 -3.90 -1.30
C GLY A 47 4.96 -3.32 -1.50
N LYS A 48 3.99 -3.73 -0.67
CA LYS A 48 2.59 -3.30 -0.76
C LYS A 48 2.30 -2.16 0.22
N VAL A 49 1.37 -1.27 -0.16
CA VAL A 49 0.88 -0.23 0.75
C VAL A 49 0.10 -0.89 1.89
N CYS A 50 0.38 -0.49 3.13
CA CYS A 50 -0.24 -1.07 4.31
C CYS A 50 -0.58 0.01 5.32
N LEU A 51 -1.87 0.18 5.58
CA LEU A 51 -2.40 1.04 6.63
C LEU A 51 -2.99 0.15 7.73
N VAL A 52 -2.49 0.34 8.95
CA VAL A 52 -2.87 -0.48 10.12
C VAL A 52 -3.33 0.43 11.25
N GLY A 53 -4.25 -0.07 12.07
CA GLY A 53 -4.77 0.68 13.21
C GLY A 53 -5.74 1.79 12.80
N CYS A 54 -6.51 1.58 11.72
CA CYS A 54 -7.57 2.50 11.33
C CYS A 54 -8.76 2.36 12.28
N GLU A 55 -8.76 3.09 13.40
CA GLU A 55 -9.82 3.05 14.41
C GLU A 55 -11.20 3.41 13.87
N THR A 56 -11.24 4.23 12.83
CA THR A 56 -12.47 4.66 12.14
C THR A 56 -12.97 3.64 11.11
N LEU A 57 -12.25 2.53 10.90
CA LEU A 57 -12.65 1.45 10.00
C LEU A 57 -13.70 0.55 10.67
N SER A 58 -14.89 0.52 10.08
CA SER A 58 -15.93 -0.45 10.39
C SER A 58 -16.24 -1.28 9.14
N ILE A 59 -16.35 -2.60 9.31
CA ILE A 59 -16.60 -3.54 8.20
C ILE A 59 -17.94 -4.20 8.46
N ASP A 60 -18.89 -4.00 7.55
CA ASP A 60 -20.17 -4.70 7.54
C ASP A 60 -20.11 -5.82 6.50
N THR A 61 -19.91 -7.05 6.99
CA THR A 61 -19.83 -8.25 6.15
C THR A 61 -21.18 -8.69 5.59
N VAL A 62 -22.29 -8.26 6.20
CA VAL A 62 -23.64 -8.59 5.74
C VAL A 62 -24.01 -7.71 4.56
N ARG A 63 -23.77 -6.40 4.67
CA ARG A 63 -24.01 -5.41 3.61
C ARG A 63 -22.89 -5.34 2.58
N ARG A 64 -21.73 -5.94 2.87
CA ARG A 64 -20.51 -5.87 2.05
C ARG A 64 -20.07 -4.42 1.82
N CYS A 65 -20.07 -3.66 2.91
CA CYS A 65 -19.66 -2.26 2.93
C CYS A 65 -18.57 -2.04 3.97
N VAL A 66 -17.73 -1.05 3.74
CA VAL A 66 -16.73 -0.57 4.69
C VAL A 66 -16.98 0.91 4.96
N LYS A 67 -16.88 1.30 6.22
CA LYS A 67 -16.99 2.69 6.65
C LYS A 67 -15.66 3.14 7.25
N LEU A 68 -15.19 4.31 6.83
CA LEU A 68 -13.94 4.94 7.23
C LEU A 68 -14.26 6.37 7.67
N GLY A 69 -14.62 6.53 8.94
CA GLY A 69 -15.14 7.80 9.45
C GLY A 69 -16.45 8.16 8.75
N GLU A 70 -16.47 9.27 8.00
CA GLU A 70 -17.64 9.71 7.21
C GLU A 70 -17.73 9.03 5.84
N LEU A 71 -16.70 8.29 5.42
CA LEU A 71 -16.63 7.67 4.11
C LEU A 71 -17.23 6.26 4.12
N GLU A 72 -18.33 6.02 3.43
CA GLU A 72 -18.93 4.68 3.28
C GLU A 72 -18.75 4.15 1.85
N LEU A 73 -18.10 2.99 1.71
CA LEU A 73 -17.76 2.39 0.42
C LEU A 73 -18.40 1.01 0.32
N ALA A 74 -19.02 0.71 -0.81
CA ALA A 74 -19.43 -0.64 -1.14
C ALA A 74 -18.25 -1.48 -1.66
N GLU A 75 -18.34 -2.80 -1.54
CA GLU A 75 -17.41 -3.72 -2.19
C GLU A 75 -17.31 -3.43 -3.69
N GLY A 76 -16.08 -3.29 -4.19
CA GLY A 76 -15.78 -3.00 -5.60
C GLY A 76 -15.62 -1.51 -5.93
N GLU A 77 -15.89 -0.60 -4.99
CA GLU A 77 -15.55 0.81 -5.17
C GLU A 77 -14.04 1.07 -5.15
N VAL A 78 -13.62 2.06 -5.93
CA VAL A 78 -12.21 2.46 -6.01
C VAL A 78 -11.85 3.35 -4.83
N LEU A 79 -10.73 3.04 -4.20
CA LEU A 79 -10.16 3.76 -3.07
C LEU A 79 -8.66 3.93 -3.30
N THR A 80 -8.12 5.09 -2.90
CA THR A 80 -6.69 5.35 -2.90
C THR A 80 -6.17 5.41 -1.47
N LEU A 81 -5.05 4.71 -1.22
CA LEU A 81 -4.34 4.71 0.05
C LEU A 81 -3.01 5.45 -0.10
N ASP A 82 -2.73 6.39 0.81
CA ASP A 82 -1.42 7.03 0.94
C ASP A 82 -0.63 6.38 2.09
N GLY A 83 0.34 5.54 1.73
CA GLY A 83 1.20 4.84 2.70
C GLY A 83 2.19 5.73 3.45
N HIS A 84 2.35 7.01 3.06
CA HIS A 84 3.23 7.96 3.74
C HIS A 84 2.47 8.76 4.80
N SER A 85 1.37 9.42 4.43
CA SER A 85 0.57 10.22 5.36
C SER A 85 -0.42 9.38 6.18
N GLY A 86 -0.77 8.19 5.71
CA GLY A 86 -1.85 7.38 6.26
C GLY A 86 -3.24 7.82 5.81
N ALA A 87 -3.34 8.74 4.85
CA ALA A 87 -4.61 9.25 4.35
C ALA A 87 -5.30 8.27 3.38
N ILE A 88 -6.63 8.35 3.34
CA ILE A 88 -7.49 7.50 2.51
C ILE A 88 -8.42 8.41 1.71
N TYR A 89 -8.48 8.19 0.39
CA TYR A 89 -9.24 9.02 -0.54
C TYR A 89 -10.21 8.18 -1.38
N ARG A 90 -11.46 8.62 -1.50
CA ARG A 90 -12.43 7.99 -2.42
C ARG A 90 -11.97 8.19 -3.86
N GLY A 91 -12.08 7.14 -4.67
CA GLY A 91 -11.73 7.17 -6.08
C GLY A 91 -10.24 6.98 -6.35
N ALA A 92 -9.87 7.10 -7.62
CA ALA A 92 -8.49 7.01 -8.08
C ALA A 92 -7.83 8.39 -7.97
N ALA A 93 -6.78 8.51 -7.14
CA ALA A 93 -5.94 9.71 -7.16
C ALA A 93 -5.05 9.72 -8.40
N ARG A 94 -4.86 10.91 -8.99
CA ARG A 94 -3.92 11.10 -10.08
C ARG A 94 -2.50 11.11 -9.51
N THR A 95 -1.73 10.07 -9.78
CA THR A 95 -0.31 10.03 -9.43
C THR A 95 0.52 10.72 -10.50
N VAL A 96 1.51 11.51 -10.06
CA VAL A 96 2.52 12.09 -10.94
C VAL A 96 3.87 11.57 -10.45
N SER A 97 4.62 10.92 -11.32
CA SER A 97 5.98 10.48 -11.01
C SER A 97 6.95 11.49 -11.62
N GLU A 98 7.53 12.34 -10.79
CA GLU A 98 8.56 13.29 -11.20
C GLU A 98 9.87 12.86 -10.57
N ALA A 99 10.85 12.51 -11.41
CA ALA A 99 12.18 12.18 -10.95
C ALA A 99 12.97 13.49 -10.78
N PRO A 100 13.43 13.85 -9.57
CA PRO A 100 14.21 15.05 -9.35
C PRO A 100 15.51 15.00 -10.17
N ALA A 101 15.63 15.92 -11.13
CA ALA A 101 16.70 15.92 -12.12
C ALA A 101 18.10 16.05 -11.50
N ASP A 102 18.23 16.80 -10.39
CA ASP A 102 19.47 16.96 -9.65
C ASP A 102 19.96 15.64 -9.04
N LEU A 103 19.04 14.82 -8.50
CA LEU A 103 19.37 13.51 -7.97
C LEU A 103 19.76 12.53 -9.07
N LEU A 104 19.14 12.62 -10.26
CA LEU A 104 19.55 11.83 -11.43
C LEU A 104 20.96 12.17 -11.89
N VAL A 105 21.31 13.47 -11.94
CA VAL A 105 22.66 13.92 -12.27
C VAL A 105 23.68 13.45 -11.23
N ARG A 106 23.38 13.58 -9.94
CA ARG A 106 24.25 13.08 -8.86
C ARG A 106 24.43 11.57 -8.91
N LEU A 107 23.37 10.82 -9.19
CA LEU A 107 23.43 9.35 -9.33
C LEU A 107 24.30 8.93 -10.51
N ALA A 108 24.20 9.62 -11.65
CA ALA A 108 25.04 9.37 -12.82
C ALA A 108 26.53 9.59 -12.52
N ALA A 109 26.87 10.66 -11.80
CA ALA A 109 28.24 10.94 -11.36
C ALA A 109 28.79 9.85 -10.42
N LEU A 110 27.98 9.37 -9.46
CA LEU A 110 28.36 8.28 -8.55
C LEU A 110 28.55 6.94 -9.28
N ARG A 111 27.71 6.65 -10.28
CA ARG A 111 27.84 5.42 -11.10
C ARG A 111 29.08 5.46 -11.99
N GLY A 112 29.38 6.60 -12.63
CA GLY A 112 30.60 6.76 -13.43
C GLY A 112 31.89 6.71 -12.60
N GLY A 113 31.86 7.16 -11.34
CA GLY A 113 33.00 7.03 -10.42
C GLY A 113 33.26 5.59 -9.94
N ALA A 114 32.24 4.75 -9.89
CA ALA A 114 32.34 3.35 -9.44
C ALA A 114 32.97 2.41 -10.47
N GLU A 115 32.94 2.76 -11.76
CA GLU A 115 33.60 1.99 -12.83
C GLU A 115 35.13 2.17 -12.78
N THR A 116 35.60 3.37 -12.44
CA THR A 116 37.03 3.68 -12.31
C THR A 116 37.73 2.88 -11.19
N HIS A 117 36.99 2.50 -10.14
CA HIS A 117 37.58 1.80 -8.99
C HIS A 117 37.58 0.26 -9.13
N ARG A 118 36.87 -0.30 -10.11
CA ARG A 118 36.77 -1.75 -10.36
C ARG A 118 37.84 -2.29 -11.33
N SER A 119 38.70 -1.42 -11.86
CA SER A 119 39.80 -1.73 -12.79
C SER A 119 41.19 -1.59 -12.14
N ARG A 120 41.30 -1.75 -10.81
CA ARG A 120 42.58 -1.86 -10.09
C ARG A 120 42.61 -3.10 -9.22
#